data_AF-A0A7K4FN71-F1
#
_entry.id   AF-A0A7K4FN71-F1
#
_cell.length_a   1.000
_cell.length_b   1.000
_cell.length_c   1.000
_cell.angle_alpha   90.00
_cell.angle_beta   90.00
_cell.angle_gamma   90.00
#
_symmetry.space_group_name_H-M   'P 1'
#
loop_
_entity.id
_entity.type
_entity.pdbx_description
1 polymer ?
#
loop_
_entity_poly.entity_id
_entity_poly.type
_entity_poly.pdbx_seq_one_letter_code
_entity_poly.pdbx_strand_id
1 'polypeptide(L)' 'MLETLQIKLLPDDNQKALLLGTFKQFNEACNFVSKIAWDNKIYNKIFLQRLVYYDIRN' A
#
# COMPACT_ATOMS: atom_id res chain seq x y z
N MET A 1 -0.23 -30.20 7.62
CA MET A 1 -1.35 -29.84 6.72
C MET A 1 -1.71 -28.40 7.04
N LEU A 2 -1.76 -27.51 6.04
CA LEU A 2 -2.14 -26.11 6.26
C LEU A 2 -3.67 -26.02 6.14
N GLU A 3 -4.34 -25.72 7.25
CA GLU A 3 -5.78 -25.44 7.27
C GLU A 3 -6.01 -23.95 6.96
N THR A 4 -6.85 -23.65 5.98
CA THR A 4 -7.22 -22.27 5.64
C THR A 4 -8.72 -22.08 5.80
N LEU A 5 -9.13 -21.04 6.54
CA LEU A 5 -10.53 -20.67 6.75
C LEU A 5 -10.86 -19.42 5.92
N GLN A 6 -12.00 -19.45 5.21
CA GLN A 6 -12.52 -18.26 4.53
C GLN A 6 -13.31 -17.40 5.52
N ILE A 7 -12.88 -16.16 5.73
CA ILE A 7 -13.52 -15.20 6.64
C ILE A 7 -13.96 -13.97 5.84
N LYS A 8 -15.15 -13.45 6.17
CA LYS A 8 -15.66 -12.19 5.63
C LYS A 8 -15.74 -11.15 6.74
N LEU A 9 -15.21 -9.95 6.49
CA LEU A 9 -15.40 -8.81 7.37
C LEU A 9 -16.81 -8.25 7.15
N LEU A 10 -17.54 -8.03 8.24
CA LEU A 10 -18.84 -7.35 8.26
C LEU A 10 -18.69 -6.02 9.00
N PRO A 11 -18.06 -5.01 8.37
CA PRO A 11 -17.76 -3.76 9.04
C PRO A 11 -19.03 -2.94 9.27
N ASP A 12 -19.07 -2.21 10.39
CA ASP A 12 -19.97 -1.08 10.55
C ASP A 12 -19.54 0.11 9.67
N ASP A 13 -20.36 1.16 9.62
CA ASP A 13 -20.10 2.31 8.76
C ASP A 13 -18.80 3.04 9.09
N ASN A 14 -18.42 3.12 10.36
CA ASN A 14 -17.17 3.75 10.79
C ASN A 14 -15.97 2.90 10.37
N GLN A 15 -16.05 1.58 10.60
CA GLN A 15 -15.01 0.64 10.19
C GLN A 15 -14.83 0.64 8.67
N LYS A 16 -15.92 0.68 7.92
CA LYS A 16 -15.90 0.79 6.46
C LYS A 16 -15.20 2.07 6.00
N ALA A 17 -15.51 3.20 6.62
CA ALA A 17 -14.86 4.48 6.31
C ALA A 17 -13.34 4.42 6.59
N LEU A 18 -12.93 3.83 7.71
CA LEU A 18 -11.52 3.64 8.05
C LEU A 18 -10.81 2.74 7.03
N LEU A 19 -11.39 1.59 6.66
CA LEU A 19 -10.82 0.70 5.65
C LEU A 19 -10.63 1.42 4.31
N LEU A 20 -11.65 2.16 3.86
CA LEU A 20 -11.55 2.97 2.63
C LEU A 20 -10.46 4.04 2.73
N GLY A 21 -10.30 4.67 3.89
CA GLY A 21 -9.19 5.60 4.17
C GLY A 21 -7.83 4.94 4.01
N THR A 22 -7.64 3.76 4.60
CA THR A 22 -6.40 2.97 4.47
C THR A 22 -6.10 2.64 3.01
N PHE A 23 -7.09 2.20 2.23
CA PHE A 23 -6.90 1.91 0.81
C PHE A 23 -6.53 3.16 0.00
N LYS A 24 -7.11 4.31 0.31
CA LYS A 24 -6.74 5.58 -0.35
C LYS A 24 -5.29 5.94 -0.07
N GLN A 25 -4.87 5.93 1.19
CA GLN A 25 -3.49 6.25 1.58
C GLN A 25 -2.49 5.27 0.95
N PHE A 26 -2.83 3.98 0.93
CA PHE A 26 -2.02 2.96 0.25
C PHE A 26 -1.88 3.25 -1.26
N ASN A 27 -2.99 3.55 -1.93
CA ASN A 27 -2.99 3.86 -3.37
C ASN A 27 -2.18 5.13 -3.68
N GLU A 28 -2.27 6.15 -2.82
CA GLU A 28 -1.46 7.37 -2.95
C GLU A 28 0.03 7.09 -2.83
N ALA A 29 0.43 6.26 -1.85
CA ALA A 29 1.82 5.82 -1.71
C ALA A 29 2.28 5.03 -2.96
N CYS A 30 1.46 4.13 -3.50
CA CYS A 30 1.78 3.42 -4.73
C CYS A 30 1.97 4.38 -5.91
N ASN A 31 1.07 5.34 -6.10
CA ASN A 31 1.17 6.32 -7.17
C ASN A 31 2.44 7.17 -7.06
N PHE A 32 2.79 7.59 -5.83
CA PHE A 32 4.04 8.29 -5.55
C PHE A 32 5.27 7.45 -5.95
N VAL A 33 5.36 6.21 -5.49
CA VAL A 33 6.48 5.31 -5.80
C VAL A 33 6.56 5.04 -7.31
N SER A 34 5.43 4.81 -7.98
CA SER A 34 5.38 4.61 -9.43
C SER A 34 5.90 5.81 -10.21
N LYS A 35 5.58 7.03 -9.78
CA LYS A 35 6.10 8.26 -10.39
C LYS A 35 7.63 8.36 -10.21
N ILE A 36 8.13 8.16 -8.99
CA ILE A 36 9.57 8.19 -8.70
C ILE A 36 10.32 7.14 -9.53
N ALA A 37 9.77 5.92 -9.65
CA ALA A 37 10.35 4.86 -10.46
C ALA A 37 10.45 5.26 -11.93
N TRP A 38 9.39 5.85 -12.48
CA TRP A 38 9.35 6.29 -13.87
C TRP A 38 10.33 7.41 -14.18
N ASP A 39 10.39 8.42 -13.30
CA ASP A 39 11.21 9.62 -13.48
C ASP A 39 12.71 9.28 -13.36
N ASN A 40 13.08 8.38 -12.43
CA ASN A 40 14.48 7.97 -12.21
C ASN A 40 14.90 6.76 -13.08
N LYS A 41 13.97 6.14 -13.81
CA LYS A 41 14.17 4.88 -14.54
C LYS A 41 14.70 3.74 -13.65
N ILE A 42 14.29 3.73 -12.38
CA ILE A 42 14.66 2.70 -11.41
C ILE A 42 13.43 1.81 -11.19
N TYR A 43 13.52 0.54 -11.59
CA TYR A 43 12.42 -0.43 -11.43
C TYR A 43 12.78 -1.58 -10.48
N ASN A 44 14.03 -1.63 -10.01
CA ASN A 44 14.44 -2.61 -9.02
C ASN A 44 13.82 -2.27 -7.66
N LYS A 45 13.09 -3.22 -7.10
CA LYS A 45 12.38 -3.09 -5.81
C LYS A 45 13.28 -2.60 -4.68
N ILE A 46 14.48 -3.17 -4.52
CA ILE A 46 15.36 -2.87 -3.38
C ILE A 46 15.88 -1.43 -3.49
N PHE A 47 16.30 -1.00 -4.68
CA PHE A 47 16.75 0.37 -4.89
C PHE A 47 15.62 1.39 -4.72
N LEU A 48 14.43 1.10 -5.25
CA LEU A 48 13.26 1.95 -5.04
C LEU A 48 12.89 2.05 -3.57
N GLN A 49 12.84 0.93 -2.85
CA GLN A 49 12.52 0.93 -1.42
C GLN A 49 13.53 1.77 -0.64
N ARG A 50 14.83 1.63 -0.89
CA ARG A 50 15.86 2.45 -0.23
C ARG A 50 15.68 3.96 -0.51
N LEU A 51 15.21 4.30 -1.70
CA LEU A 51 14.99 5.68 -2.11
C LEU A 51 13.75 6.30 -1.45
N VAL A 52 12.62 5.58 -1.43
CA VAL A 52 11.31 6.15 -1.10
C VAL A 52 10.77 5.76 0.28
N TYR A 53 11.42 4.81 0.98
CA TYR A 53 10.85 4.21 2.20
C TYR A 53 10.48 5.24 3.26
N TYR A 54 11.37 6.19 3.56
CA TYR A 54 11.10 7.19 4.58
C TYR A 54 10.09 8.26 4.15
N ASP A 55 9.88 8.45 2.84
CA ASP A 55 8.89 9.38 2.33
C ASP A 55 7.46 8.87 2.51
N ILE A 56 7.27 7.54 2.50
CA ILE A 56 5.95 6.89 2.58
C ILE A 56 5.70 6.14 3.90
N ARG A 57 6.70 6.08 4.79
CA ARG A 57 6.57 5.47 6.11
C ARG A 57 5.85 6.43 7.06
N ASN A 58 4.52 6.44 6.96
CA ASN A 58 3.61 6.97 7.98
C ASN A 58 3.33 5.92 9.06
#